data_AF-M4ZG81-F1
#
_entry.id   AF-M4ZG81-F1
#
_cell.length_a   1.000
_cell.length_b   1.000
_cell.length_c   1.000
_cell.angle_alpha   90.00
_cell.angle_beta   90.00
_cell.angle_gamma   90.00
#
_symmetry.space_group_name_H-M   'P 1'
#
loop_
_entity.id
_entity.type
_entity.pdbx_description
1 polymer ?
#
loop_
_entity_poly.entity_id
_entity_poly.type
_entity_poly.pdbx_seq_one_letter_code
_entity_poly.pdbx_strand_id
1 'polypeptide(L)'
;MAESIVLICPTVQAEQHATNWLDGQFAHDGNAGIARRAGDRVCWDRKKEQAVYYRRESVRRLESSMAETTIEWTDVTWNPVAGCTALTAGCTNCYAMRMAARLEAMGTEKYRGLTRKSGKRAVWTGKIAMDERALQAPERWAKPRKVFVNSMSDLFHPDVSVSFILRVWKVMQTTPRHTYQILTKRPERMSSVLSMRDFAVLPNVWLGTSVEDDRVFERLDALRSAPAAVRFVSFEPLIGSVKAANLADIDWAIVGGESGPAAREMKSEWVDEIQVMCERYETVFFFKQWGGNNKKATGRLLHGKIYDGMPDDFRI
;
A
#
# COMPACT_ATOMS: atom_id res chain seq x y z
N MET A 1 40.43 14.51 -17.19
CA MET A 1 39.60 14.88 -18.35
C MET A 1 38.18 14.48 -18.01
N ALA A 2 37.31 15.48 -17.89
CA ALA A 2 35.98 15.33 -17.30
C ALA A 2 34.99 14.82 -18.34
N GLU A 3 34.51 13.59 -18.15
CA GLU A 3 33.27 13.17 -18.80
C GLU A 3 32.10 13.86 -18.10
N SER A 4 31.36 14.62 -18.89
CA SER A 4 30.35 15.58 -18.46
C SER A 4 28.97 14.91 -18.48
N ILE A 5 28.27 14.86 -17.35
CA ILE A 5 26.86 14.41 -17.30
C ILE A 5 25.96 15.57 -17.77
N VAL A 6 25.14 15.33 -18.80
CA VAL A 6 24.15 16.26 -19.35
C VAL A 6 22.76 15.90 -18.81
N LEU A 7 22.01 16.90 -18.34
CA LEU A 7 20.60 16.84 -17.93
C LEU A 7 19.70 17.21 -19.12
N ILE A 8 18.65 16.43 -19.39
CA ILE A 8 17.62 16.75 -20.40
C ILE A 8 16.28 17.06 -19.70
N CYS A 9 15.65 18.17 -20.11
CA CYS A 9 14.33 18.64 -19.68
C CYS A 9 13.26 18.17 -20.69
N PRO A 10 12.08 17.66 -20.27
CA PRO A 10 11.05 17.26 -21.21
C PRO A 10 10.13 18.46 -21.49
N THR A 11 10.48 19.28 -22.46
CA THR A 11 9.51 20.09 -23.20
C THR A 11 9.70 19.85 -24.69
N VAL A 12 8.61 19.97 -25.45
CA VAL A 12 8.44 19.65 -26.89
C VAL A 12 9.34 20.50 -27.83
N GLN A 13 10.32 21.22 -27.29
CA GLN A 13 11.28 22.03 -28.05
C GLN A 13 12.64 21.35 -28.26
N ALA A 14 12.84 20.12 -27.79
CA ALA A 14 14.15 19.44 -27.83
C ALA A 14 14.28 18.35 -28.91
N GLU A 15 13.51 18.42 -30.01
CA GLU A 15 13.41 17.32 -30.98
C GLU A 15 14.40 17.31 -32.14
N GLN A 16 15.29 18.30 -32.31
CA GLN A 16 16.00 18.37 -33.61
C GLN A 16 17.35 17.65 -33.72
N HIS A 17 18.10 17.33 -32.65
CA HIS A 17 19.39 16.65 -32.84
C HIS A 17 19.84 15.85 -31.62
N ALA A 18 19.74 14.51 -31.66
CA ALA A 18 20.65 13.60 -30.94
C ALA A 18 20.39 12.13 -31.32
N THR A 19 21.27 11.59 -32.15
CA THR A 19 21.46 10.14 -32.33
C THR A 19 22.31 9.59 -31.17
N ASN A 20 21.85 8.50 -30.55
CA ASN A 20 22.51 7.64 -29.55
C ASN A 20 22.67 8.14 -28.11
N TRP A 21 21.76 7.74 -27.19
CA TRP A 21 22.00 7.69 -25.73
C TRP A 21 21.26 6.52 -25.04
N LEU A 22 21.90 5.97 -23.99
CA LEU A 22 21.44 4.89 -23.08
C LEU A 22 21.06 5.45 -21.69
N ASP A 23 20.16 4.76 -20.98
CA ASP A 23 19.28 5.19 -19.88
C ASP A 23 19.90 5.49 -18.48
N GLY A 24 19.23 6.38 -17.71
CA GLY A 24 19.15 6.25 -16.23
C GLY A 24 18.88 7.51 -15.38
N GLN A 25 17.64 7.60 -14.84
CA GLN A 25 17.13 8.35 -13.66
C GLN A 25 16.51 9.76 -13.84
N PHE A 26 15.26 9.90 -13.37
CA PHE A 26 14.42 11.11 -13.39
C PHE A 26 14.05 11.58 -11.97
N ALA A 27 13.93 12.89 -11.77
CA ALA A 27 13.26 13.52 -10.63
C ALA A 27 11.85 14.01 -11.04
N HIS A 28 10.84 13.93 -10.17
CA HIS A 28 9.49 14.46 -10.41
C HIS A 28 9.12 15.59 -9.43
N ASP A 29 8.63 16.71 -10.00
CA ASP A 29 7.83 17.84 -9.50
C ASP A 29 8.17 18.62 -8.21
N GLY A 30 7.75 19.90 -8.21
CA GLY A 30 7.88 20.91 -7.14
C GLY A 30 9.23 21.65 -7.09
N ASN A 31 10.32 20.95 -7.38
CA ASN A 31 11.70 21.49 -7.28
C ASN A 31 12.44 21.56 -8.62
N ALA A 32 11.74 21.53 -9.76
CA ALA A 32 12.37 21.65 -11.08
C ALA A 32 13.16 22.97 -11.26
N GLY A 33 12.85 24.01 -10.47
CA GLY A 33 13.62 25.26 -10.44
C GLY A 33 14.94 25.22 -9.66
N ILE A 34 15.27 24.10 -8.99
CA ILE A 34 16.43 24.00 -8.08
C ILE A 34 17.54 23.11 -8.67
N ALA A 35 17.28 22.38 -9.75
CA ALA A 35 18.31 21.57 -10.39
C ALA A 35 19.29 22.44 -11.19
N ARG A 36 20.49 22.68 -10.66
CA ARG A 36 21.63 23.21 -11.43
C ARG A 36 22.72 22.15 -11.55
N ARG A 37 23.43 22.17 -12.68
CA ARG A 37 24.54 21.26 -13.02
C ARG A 37 25.47 21.04 -11.83
N ALA A 38 25.64 19.79 -11.44
CA ALA A 38 26.76 19.35 -10.61
C ALA A 38 28.02 19.32 -11.47
N GLY A 39 28.74 20.43 -11.50
CA GLY A 39 30.17 20.45 -11.80
C GLY A 39 30.90 20.92 -10.54
N ASP A 40 32.08 20.38 -10.27
CA ASP A 40 32.87 20.69 -9.08
C ASP A 40 33.04 22.21 -8.87
N ARG A 41 32.20 22.80 -8.00
CA ARG A 41 32.47 23.99 -7.18
C ARG A 41 31.26 24.38 -6.31
N VAL A 42 31.58 24.74 -5.06
CA VAL A 42 30.81 25.41 -3.98
C VAL A 42 29.37 25.84 -4.33
N CYS A 43 28.39 25.29 -3.62
CA CYS A 43 27.00 25.79 -3.62
C CYS A 43 26.81 26.79 -2.47
N TRP A 44 26.26 27.97 -2.77
CA TRP A 44 25.97 29.03 -1.80
C TRP A 44 24.48 28.97 -1.40
N ASP A 45 24.19 28.79 -0.11
CA ASP A 45 22.81 28.80 0.42
C ASP A 45 22.35 30.23 0.70
N ARG A 46 21.45 30.76 -0.17
CA ARG A 46 20.90 32.11 -0.02
C ARG A 46 19.98 32.30 1.20
N LYS A 47 19.52 31.24 1.87
CA LYS A 47 18.74 31.38 3.12
C LYS A 47 19.61 31.43 4.36
N LYS A 48 20.88 31.04 4.27
CA LYS A 48 21.78 30.90 5.44
C LYS A 48 23.10 31.66 5.32
N GLU A 49 23.37 32.32 4.19
CA GLU A 49 24.62 33.05 3.89
C GLU A 49 25.91 32.27 4.23
N GLN A 50 25.91 30.94 4.09
CA GLN A 50 27.09 30.10 4.36
C GLN A 50 27.25 28.98 3.33
N ALA A 51 28.51 28.57 3.11
CA ALA A 51 28.89 27.47 2.22
C ALA A 51 28.97 26.14 3.00
N VAL A 52 28.35 25.08 2.46
CA VAL A 52 28.35 23.73 3.05
C VAL A 52 29.17 22.77 2.19
N TYR A 53 30.11 22.04 2.80
CA TYR A 53 30.94 21.03 2.14
C TYR A 53 30.42 19.62 2.43
N TYR A 54 30.35 18.78 1.39
CA TYR A 54 30.12 17.32 1.53
C TYR A 54 31.38 16.56 1.10
N ARG A 55 31.91 15.71 1.99
CA ARG A 55 33.08 14.86 1.72
C ARG A 55 32.62 13.51 1.14
N ARG A 56 33.23 13.08 0.03
CA ARG A 56 33.08 11.75 -0.58
C ARG A 56 33.77 10.71 0.30
N GLU A 57 33.03 9.84 0.98
CA GLU A 57 33.55 8.55 1.43
C GLU A 57 32.41 7.55 1.65
N SER A 58 32.64 6.30 1.19
CA SER A 58 31.78 5.11 1.23
C SER A 58 30.60 5.01 0.24
N VAL A 59 30.93 4.74 -1.03
CA VAL A 59 30.00 4.11 -1.98
C VAL A 59 29.77 2.65 -1.57
N ARG A 60 28.75 2.39 -0.75
CA ARG A 60 28.11 1.06 -0.70
C ARG A 60 27.18 0.94 -1.90
N ARG A 61 27.29 -0.19 -2.61
CA ARG A 61 26.43 -0.59 -3.74
C ARG A 61 24.95 -0.37 -3.35
N LEU A 62 24.31 0.63 -3.97
CA LEU A 62 22.88 0.90 -3.83
C LEU A 62 22.11 -0.22 -4.54
N GLU A 63 21.91 -1.33 -3.85
CA GLU A 63 20.88 -2.30 -4.18
C GLU A 63 19.50 -1.65 -3.90
N SER A 64 18.65 -1.61 -4.94
CA SER A 64 17.22 -1.27 -4.95
C SER A 64 16.70 -0.54 -3.71
N SER A 65 16.62 0.80 -3.78
CA SER A 65 15.98 1.60 -2.75
C SER A 65 14.51 1.19 -2.61
N MET A 66 14.19 0.54 -1.50
CA MET A 66 12.82 0.29 -1.07
C MET A 66 12.16 1.62 -0.72
N ALA A 67 10.99 1.89 -1.31
CA ALA A 67 10.24 3.09 -1.01
C ALA A 67 9.56 2.98 0.37
N GLU A 68 9.77 3.99 1.22
CA GLU A 68 8.88 4.28 2.35
C GLU A 68 7.44 4.41 1.81
N THR A 69 6.48 3.83 2.52
CA THR A 69 5.08 3.82 2.06
C THR A 69 4.39 5.14 2.36
N THR A 70 3.46 5.55 1.50
CA THR A 70 2.57 6.70 1.74
C THR A 70 1.27 6.29 2.42
N ILE A 71 1.18 5.03 2.89
CA ILE A 71 0.02 4.49 3.61
C ILE A 71 0.23 4.75 5.09
N GLU A 72 -0.68 5.50 5.70
CA GLU A 72 -0.49 6.18 6.98
C GLU A 72 -0.31 5.23 8.17
N TRP A 73 -0.80 4.00 8.07
CA TRP A 73 -0.83 3.02 9.17
C TRP A 73 0.22 1.90 9.07
N THR A 74 1.12 1.95 8.08
CA THR A 74 2.18 0.95 7.87
C THR A 74 3.52 1.63 7.58
N ASP A 75 4.63 0.97 7.91
CA ASP A 75 5.97 1.52 7.68
C ASP A 75 6.49 1.15 6.28
N VAL A 76 6.16 -0.06 5.81
CA VAL A 76 6.55 -0.58 4.48
C VAL A 76 5.46 -1.44 3.86
N THR A 77 5.58 -1.72 2.55
CA THR A 77 4.73 -2.71 1.87
C THR A 77 5.57 -3.89 1.40
N TRP A 78 5.00 -5.10 1.51
CA TRP A 78 5.60 -6.34 1.02
C TRP A 78 4.65 -7.01 0.04
N ASN A 79 5.04 -7.13 -1.22
CA ASN A 79 4.17 -7.60 -2.30
C ASN A 79 4.70 -8.93 -2.93
N PRO A 80 4.53 -10.08 -2.24
CA PRO A 80 4.90 -11.39 -2.77
C PRO A 80 3.95 -11.91 -3.85
N VAL A 81 2.76 -11.29 -3.99
CA VAL A 81 1.82 -11.56 -5.10
C VAL A 81 1.60 -10.26 -5.87
N ALA A 82 1.40 -10.35 -7.19
CA ALA A 82 0.96 -9.26 -8.03
C ALA A 82 -0.23 -9.71 -8.89
N GLY A 83 -1.18 -8.79 -9.12
CA GLY A 83 -2.40 -9.07 -9.88
C GLY A 83 -3.58 -9.37 -8.97
N CYS A 84 -4.79 -9.29 -9.54
CA CYS A 84 -6.03 -9.57 -8.84
C CYS A 84 -7.18 -9.78 -9.84
N THR A 85 -8.35 -10.14 -9.34
CA THR A 85 -9.65 -10.06 -10.04
C THR A 85 -10.58 -9.14 -9.26
N ALA A 86 -11.32 -8.29 -9.97
CA ALA A 86 -12.34 -7.46 -9.33
C ALA A 86 -13.43 -8.35 -8.73
N LEU A 87 -13.82 -8.08 -7.48
CA LEU A 87 -14.80 -8.90 -6.76
C LEU A 87 -16.14 -8.19 -6.56
N THR A 88 -16.11 -6.95 -6.07
CA THR A 88 -17.31 -6.19 -5.69
C THR A 88 -17.19 -4.72 -6.09
N ALA A 89 -18.22 -3.92 -5.79
CA ALA A 89 -18.30 -2.52 -6.19
C ALA A 89 -17.13 -1.65 -5.69
N GLY A 90 -16.48 -2.01 -4.59
CA GLY A 90 -15.26 -1.35 -4.11
C GLY A 90 -14.06 -1.52 -5.06
N CYS A 91 -14.06 -2.52 -5.94
CA CYS A 91 -12.97 -2.77 -6.89
C CYS A 91 -13.05 -1.89 -8.14
N THR A 92 -14.19 -1.24 -8.41
CA THR A 92 -14.44 -0.50 -9.66
C THR A 92 -13.32 0.48 -9.98
N ASN A 93 -12.92 1.33 -9.03
CA ASN A 93 -11.85 2.32 -9.22
C ASN A 93 -10.53 1.93 -8.54
N CYS A 94 -10.23 0.63 -8.44
CA CYS A 94 -9.03 0.14 -7.77
C CYS A 94 -7.75 0.80 -8.31
N TYR A 95 -7.04 1.53 -7.44
CA TYR A 95 -5.81 2.25 -7.81
C TYR A 95 -4.70 1.31 -8.29
N ALA A 96 -4.70 0.06 -7.80
CA ALA A 96 -3.67 -0.92 -8.09
C ALA A 96 -3.65 -1.32 -9.57
N MET A 97 -4.77 -1.24 -10.29
CA MET A 97 -4.80 -1.47 -11.74
C MET A 97 -3.94 -0.43 -12.49
N ARG A 98 -4.08 0.85 -12.13
CA ARG A 98 -3.27 1.93 -12.73
C ARG A 98 -1.79 1.81 -12.34
N MET A 99 -1.52 1.46 -11.09
CA MET A 99 -0.14 1.31 -10.62
C MET A 99 0.55 0.10 -11.26
N ALA A 100 -0.13 -1.04 -11.39
CA ALA A 100 0.39 -2.22 -12.07
C ALA A 100 0.71 -1.93 -13.54
N ALA A 101 -0.18 -1.25 -14.27
CA ALA A 101 0.08 -0.83 -15.65
C ALA A 101 1.31 0.08 -15.76
N ARG A 102 1.51 1.00 -14.79
CA ARG A 102 2.69 1.86 -14.73
C ARG A 102 3.96 1.04 -14.48
N LEU A 103 3.94 0.12 -13.53
CA LEU A 103 5.10 -0.72 -13.18
C LEU A 103 5.48 -1.67 -14.32
N GLU A 104 4.49 -2.19 -15.06
CA GLU A 104 4.73 -2.92 -16.30
C GLU A 104 5.42 -2.05 -17.36
N ALA A 105 4.93 -0.83 -17.60
CA ALA A 105 5.55 0.11 -18.54
C ALA A 105 6.98 0.52 -18.13
N MET A 106 7.29 0.45 -16.82
CA MET A 106 8.65 0.64 -16.28
C MET A 106 9.53 -0.62 -16.34
N GLY A 107 9.03 -1.73 -16.92
CA GLY A 107 9.81 -2.96 -17.08
C GLY A 107 9.87 -3.87 -15.84
N THR A 108 8.98 -3.68 -14.86
CA THR A 108 8.97 -4.54 -13.67
C THR A 108 8.34 -5.89 -13.99
N GLU A 109 9.17 -6.94 -14.08
CA GLU A 109 8.79 -8.25 -14.64
C GLU A 109 7.51 -8.86 -14.05
N LYS A 110 7.34 -8.83 -12.72
CA LYS A 110 6.17 -9.44 -12.07
C LYS A 110 4.83 -8.79 -12.43
N TYR A 111 4.84 -7.57 -12.99
CA TYR A 111 3.62 -6.88 -13.42
C TYR A 111 3.26 -7.13 -14.90
N ARG A 112 4.07 -7.90 -15.64
CA ARG A 112 3.87 -8.17 -17.06
C ARG A 112 2.57 -8.95 -17.33
N GLY A 113 1.69 -8.34 -18.12
CA GLY A 113 0.41 -8.88 -18.56
C GLY A 113 -0.65 -8.99 -17.47
N LEU A 114 -0.45 -8.34 -16.32
CA LEU A 114 -1.45 -8.33 -15.24
C LEU A 114 -2.61 -7.38 -15.52
N THR A 115 -2.40 -6.38 -16.38
CA THR A 115 -3.42 -5.42 -16.76
C THR A 115 -3.58 -5.34 -18.27
N ARG A 116 -4.75 -4.88 -18.71
CA ARG A 116 -5.01 -4.50 -20.10
C ARG A 116 -5.74 -3.17 -20.13
N LYS A 117 -5.74 -2.50 -21.29
CA LYS A 117 -6.55 -1.30 -21.49
C LYS A 117 -8.00 -1.68 -21.78
N SER A 118 -8.93 -0.99 -21.13
CA SER A 118 -10.36 -0.97 -21.45
C SER A 118 -10.80 0.49 -21.50
N GLY A 119 -11.02 1.01 -22.71
CA GLY A 119 -11.14 2.45 -22.95
C GLY A 119 -9.90 3.19 -22.44
N LYS A 120 -10.11 4.19 -21.57
CA LYS A 120 -9.04 4.99 -20.94
C LYS A 120 -8.48 4.38 -19.65
N ARG A 121 -8.98 3.21 -19.22
CA ARG A 121 -8.66 2.61 -17.91
C ARG A 121 -7.76 1.39 -18.06
N ALA A 122 -6.84 1.22 -17.12
CA ALA A 122 -6.21 -0.07 -16.88
C ALA A 122 -7.20 -0.94 -16.09
N VAL A 123 -7.38 -2.19 -16.52
CA VAL A 123 -8.19 -3.19 -15.83
C VAL A 123 -7.40 -4.47 -15.65
N TRP A 124 -7.66 -5.18 -14.55
CA TRP A 124 -7.06 -6.49 -14.31
C TRP A 124 -7.39 -7.49 -15.43
N THR A 125 -6.43 -8.32 -15.81
CA THR A 125 -6.65 -9.46 -16.72
C THR A 125 -7.14 -10.71 -15.98
N GLY A 126 -7.03 -10.71 -14.64
CA GLY A 126 -7.21 -11.89 -13.79
C GLY A 126 -5.95 -12.74 -13.63
N LYS A 127 -4.88 -12.45 -14.39
CA LYS A 127 -3.59 -13.10 -14.21
C LYS A 127 -3.02 -12.76 -12.83
N ILE A 128 -2.48 -13.77 -12.16
CA ILE A 128 -1.75 -13.65 -10.90
C ILE A 128 -0.29 -14.03 -11.11
N ALA A 129 0.61 -13.27 -10.50
CA ALA A 129 2.03 -13.59 -10.42
C ALA A 129 2.44 -13.80 -8.94
N MET A 130 3.02 -14.95 -8.65
CA MET A 130 3.63 -15.28 -7.37
C MET A 130 5.15 -15.03 -7.49
N ASP A 131 5.67 -14.06 -6.74
CA ASP A 131 7.04 -13.57 -6.84
C ASP A 131 7.91 -14.22 -5.75
N GLU A 132 8.50 -15.36 -6.07
CA GLU A 132 9.41 -16.10 -5.16
C GLU A 132 10.59 -15.23 -4.68
N ARG A 133 11.06 -14.30 -5.52
CA ARG A 133 12.20 -13.43 -5.17
C ARG A 133 11.84 -12.43 -4.09
N ALA A 134 10.56 -12.03 -4.00
CA ALA A 134 10.09 -11.13 -2.97
C ALA A 134 9.97 -11.80 -1.59
N LEU A 135 9.96 -13.14 -1.49
CA LEU A 135 9.75 -13.84 -0.22
C LEU A 135 10.80 -13.48 0.84
N GLN A 136 12.06 -13.33 0.44
CA GLN A 136 13.17 -13.07 1.35
C GLN A 136 13.26 -11.63 1.85
N ALA A 137 12.44 -10.71 1.33
CA ALA A 137 12.57 -9.30 1.65
C ALA A 137 12.46 -9.01 3.17
N PRO A 138 11.50 -9.58 3.92
CA PRO A 138 11.36 -9.30 5.34
C PRO A 138 12.55 -9.78 6.19
N GLU A 139 13.17 -10.89 5.80
CA GLU A 139 14.33 -11.43 6.53
C GLU A 139 15.48 -10.43 6.59
N ARG A 140 15.64 -9.58 5.56
CA ARG A 140 16.71 -8.59 5.43
C ARG A 140 16.48 -7.31 6.25
N TRP A 141 15.29 -7.09 6.82
CA TRP A 141 14.97 -5.84 7.51
C TRP A 141 15.33 -5.85 8.99
N ALA A 142 16.52 -5.36 9.34
CA ALA A 142 17.02 -5.44 10.73
C ALA A 142 16.08 -4.83 11.80
N LYS A 143 15.46 -3.67 11.52
CA LYS A 143 14.60 -2.96 12.48
C LYS A 143 13.15 -3.47 12.45
N PRO A 144 12.43 -3.49 13.58
CA PRO A 144 10.99 -3.72 13.62
C PRO A 144 10.23 -2.81 12.65
N ARG A 145 9.17 -3.34 12.05
CA ARG A 145 8.33 -2.63 11.05
C ARG A 145 6.90 -3.14 11.13
N LYS A 146 5.94 -2.24 10.91
CA LYS A 146 4.59 -2.55 10.43
C LYS A 146 4.64 -2.76 8.92
N VAL A 147 4.20 -3.92 8.46
CA VAL A 147 4.36 -4.41 7.10
C VAL A 147 2.99 -4.70 6.51
N PHE A 148 2.55 -3.88 5.57
CA PHE A 148 1.34 -4.16 4.81
C PHE A 148 1.64 -5.19 3.71
N VAL A 149 1.06 -6.37 3.85
CA VAL A 149 1.24 -7.50 2.94
C VAL A 149 0.24 -7.38 1.80
N ASN A 150 0.76 -7.41 0.56
CA ASN A 150 -0.01 -7.35 -0.69
C ASN A 150 -0.82 -6.05 -0.86
N SER A 151 -0.16 -4.89 -0.83
CA SER A 151 -0.79 -3.58 -1.05
C SER A 151 -1.41 -3.37 -2.44
N MET A 152 -1.09 -4.20 -3.43
CA MET A 152 -1.61 -4.08 -4.80
C MET A 152 -2.14 -5.40 -5.39
N SER A 153 -2.44 -6.35 -4.52
CA SER A 153 -2.94 -7.69 -4.86
C SER A 153 -3.71 -8.27 -3.67
N ASP A 154 -4.10 -9.55 -3.74
CA ASP A 154 -4.79 -10.23 -2.64
C ASP A 154 -4.09 -11.57 -2.38
N LEU A 155 -3.53 -11.76 -1.19
CA LEU A 155 -2.80 -12.99 -0.82
C LEU A 155 -3.70 -14.22 -0.89
N PHE A 156 -5.00 -14.03 -0.63
CA PHE A 156 -6.02 -15.08 -0.64
C PHE A 156 -6.83 -15.08 -1.93
N HIS A 157 -6.26 -14.60 -3.04
CA HIS A 157 -6.85 -14.82 -4.37
C HIS A 157 -6.96 -16.33 -4.68
N PRO A 158 -8.02 -16.81 -5.38
CA PRO A 158 -8.20 -18.23 -5.71
C PRO A 158 -6.99 -18.85 -6.43
N ASP A 159 -6.37 -18.10 -7.32
CA ASP A 159 -5.20 -18.57 -8.11
C ASP A 159 -3.86 -18.46 -7.38
N VAL A 160 -3.82 -17.97 -6.12
CA VAL A 160 -2.64 -18.10 -5.27
C VAL A 160 -2.70 -19.48 -4.61
N SER A 161 -1.68 -20.29 -4.84
CA SER A 161 -1.64 -21.66 -4.31
C SER A 161 -1.47 -21.66 -2.79
N VAL A 162 -2.11 -22.60 -2.11
CA VAL A 162 -1.97 -22.78 -0.66
C VAL A 162 -0.50 -22.99 -0.27
N SER A 163 0.28 -23.70 -1.09
CA SER A 163 1.70 -23.90 -0.84
C SER A 163 2.52 -22.60 -0.91
N PHE A 164 2.14 -21.64 -1.76
CA PHE A 164 2.77 -20.32 -1.78
C PHE A 164 2.34 -19.48 -0.56
N ILE A 165 1.06 -19.50 -0.19
CA ILE A 165 0.57 -18.85 1.04
C ILE A 165 1.34 -19.38 2.26
N LEU A 166 1.57 -20.70 2.34
CA LEU A 166 2.36 -21.30 3.42
C LEU A 166 3.81 -20.81 3.45
N ARG A 167 4.45 -20.58 2.28
CA ARG A 167 5.80 -19.98 2.22
C ARG A 167 5.81 -18.54 2.72
N VAL A 168 4.82 -17.73 2.33
CA VAL A 168 4.63 -16.36 2.85
C VAL A 168 4.42 -16.40 4.37
N TRP A 169 3.58 -17.32 4.85
CA TRP A 169 3.31 -17.53 6.27
C TRP A 169 4.57 -17.90 7.05
N LYS A 170 5.40 -18.78 6.49
CA LYS A 170 6.66 -19.19 7.11
C LYS A 170 7.63 -18.02 7.28
N VAL A 171 7.72 -17.11 6.30
CA VAL A 171 8.54 -15.90 6.43
C VAL A 171 8.03 -15.03 7.59
N MET A 172 6.72 -14.82 7.71
CA MET A 172 6.15 -14.04 8.83
C MET A 172 6.44 -14.70 10.18
N GLN A 173 6.42 -16.03 10.23
CA GLN A 173 6.77 -16.81 11.42
C GLN A 173 8.26 -16.69 11.79
N THR A 174 9.18 -16.68 10.81
CA THR A 174 10.64 -16.61 11.06
C THR A 174 11.13 -15.18 11.29
N THR A 175 10.27 -14.18 11.12
CA THR A 175 10.61 -12.76 11.31
C THR A 175 9.66 -12.07 12.32
N PRO A 176 9.56 -12.58 13.56
CA PRO A 176 8.59 -12.14 14.57
C PRO A 176 8.78 -10.70 15.06
N ARG A 177 9.92 -10.06 14.72
CA ARG A 177 10.20 -8.65 15.01
C ARG A 177 9.34 -7.67 14.19
N HIS A 178 8.63 -8.14 13.16
CA HIS A 178 7.74 -7.34 12.34
C HIS A 178 6.28 -7.64 12.64
N THR A 179 5.45 -6.61 12.58
CA THR A 179 4.00 -6.74 12.62
C THR A 179 3.47 -6.75 11.19
N TYR A 180 2.82 -7.82 10.78
CA TYR A 180 2.27 -7.98 9.43
C TYR A 180 0.78 -7.68 9.44
N GLN A 181 0.35 -6.80 8.54
CA GLN A 181 -1.06 -6.48 8.32
C GLN A 181 -1.46 -7.10 6.99
N ILE A 182 -2.40 -8.04 7.00
CA ILE A 182 -2.95 -8.67 5.78
C ILE A 182 -4.39 -8.21 5.62
N LEU A 183 -4.71 -7.63 4.46
CA LEU A 183 -6.06 -7.22 4.11
C LEU A 183 -6.51 -7.97 2.86
N THR A 184 -7.69 -8.59 2.91
CA THR A 184 -8.27 -9.32 1.78
C THR A 184 -9.73 -8.92 1.54
N LYS A 185 -10.23 -9.10 0.32
CA LYS A 185 -11.68 -9.09 0.05
C LYS A 185 -12.27 -10.50 0.03
N ARG A 186 -11.48 -11.51 0.39
CA ARG A 186 -11.79 -12.94 0.31
C ARG A 186 -11.62 -13.64 1.66
N PRO A 187 -12.23 -13.11 2.75
CA PRO A 187 -12.02 -13.65 4.09
C PRO A 187 -12.47 -15.10 4.23
N GLU A 188 -13.43 -15.57 3.43
CA GLU A 188 -13.84 -16.99 3.44
C GLU A 188 -12.72 -17.94 3.03
N ARG A 189 -11.99 -17.56 1.97
CA ARG A 189 -10.81 -18.32 1.54
C ARG A 189 -9.68 -18.20 2.55
N MET A 190 -9.49 -17.02 3.14
CA MET A 190 -8.53 -16.82 4.23
C MET A 190 -8.84 -17.76 5.41
N SER A 191 -10.08 -17.76 5.92
CA SER A 191 -10.51 -18.65 7.01
C SER A 191 -10.27 -20.12 6.64
N SER A 192 -10.75 -20.55 5.47
CA SER A 192 -10.59 -21.95 5.01
C SER A 192 -9.12 -22.39 4.93
N VAL A 193 -8.23 -21.53 4.43
CA VAL A 193 -6.79 -21.84 4.31
C VAL A 193 -6.13 -21.84 5.69
N LEU A 194 -6.39 -20.84 6.51
CA LEU A 194 -5.74 -20.68 7.81
C LEU A 194 -6.25 -21.68 8.86
N SER A 195 -7.39 -22.32 8.65
CA SER A 195 -7.85 -23.44 9.47
C SER A 195 -7.14 -24.77 9.16
N MET A 196 -6.30 -24.84 8.11
CA MET A 196 -5.49 -26.03 7.83
C MET A 196 -4.37 -26.17 8.87
N ARG A 197 -3.99 -27.41 9.19
CA ARG A 197 -3.03 -27.74 10.28
C ARG A 197 -1.65 -27.08 10.13
N ASP A 198 -1.24 -26.77 8.92
CA ASP A 198 0.09 -26.18 8.64
C ASP A 198 0.16 -24.68 8.98
N PHE A 199 -0.97 -24.04 9.29
CA PHE A 199 -1.05 -22.62 9.59
C PHE A 199 -1.26 -22.39 11.09
N ALA A 200 -0.16 -22.17 11.81
CA ALA A 200 -0.22 -21.71 13.19
C ALA A 200 -0.69 -20.26 13.26
N VAL A 201 -1.46 -19.90 14.30
CA VAL A 201 -1.77 -18.50 14.62
C VAL A 201 -0.49 -17.79 15.01
N LEU A 202 -0.20 -16.66 14.37
CA LEU A 202 1.00 -15.87 14.61
C LEU A 202 0.62 -14.58 15.35
N PRO A 203 1.17 -14.31 16.56
CA PRO A 203 0.87 -13.10 17.33
C PRO A 203 1.21 -11.79 16.60
N ASN A 204 2.22 -11.85 15.71
CA ASN A 204 2.69 -10.72 14.92
C ASN A 204 1.99 -10.57 13.56
N VAL A 205 0.88 -11.29 13.33
CA VAL A 205 0.08 -11.20 12.10
C VAL A 205 -1.35 -10.74 12.42
N TRP A 206 -1.72 -9.60 11.84
CA TRP A 206 -3.05 -9.02 11.92
C TRP A 206 -3.79 -9.34 10.63
N LEU A 207 -5.01 -9.88 10.78
CA LEU A 207 -5.84 -10.29 9.66
C LEU A 207 -7.02 -9.35 9.53
N GLY A 208 -7.30 -8.93 8.31
CA GLY A 208 -8.42 -8.05 8.08
C GLY A 208 -9.11 -8.24 6.75
N THR A 209 -10.31 -7.67 6.69
CA THR A 209 -11.16 -7.70 5.50
C THR A 209 -11.60 -6.29 5.11
N SER A 210 -11.75 -6.05 3.81
CA SER A 210 -12.39 -4.80 3.35
C SER A 210 -13.91 -4.93 3.32
N VAL A 211 -14.60 -3.94 3.88
CA VAL A 211 -16.05 -3.77 3.80
C VAL A 211 -16.34 -2.40 3.20
N GLU A 212 -16.95 -2.38 2.02
CA GLU A 212 -17.18 -1.12 1.29
C GLU A 212 -18.59 -0.54 1.51
N ASP A 213 -19.57 -1.39 1.84
CA ASP A 213 -20.97 -1.08 2.17
C ASP A 213 -21.67 -2.32 2.76
N ASP A 214 -22.98 -2.21 3.00
CA ASP A 214 -23.83 -3.23 3.63
C ASP A 214 -23.99 -4.54 2.84
N ARG A 215 -23.71 -4.54 1.54
CA ARG A 215 -23.89 -5.71 0.67
C ARG A 215 -22.82 -6.79 0.87
N VAL A 216 -21.79 -6.49 1.65
CA VAL A 216 -20.63 -7.38 1.87
C VAL A 216 -20.39 -7.68 3.36
N PHE A 217 -21.40 -7.53 4.21
CA PHE A 217 -21.27 -7.77 5.65
C PHE A 217 -20.92 -9.21 6.01
N GLU A 218 -21.23 -10.18 5.16
CA GLU A 218 -20.82 -11.58 5.34
C GLU A 218 -19.30 -11.73 5.52
N ARG A 219 -18.53 -10.77 5.00
CA ARG A 219 -17.07 -10.73 5.19
C ARG A 219 -16.63 -10.57 6.64
N LEU A 220 -17.45 -9.94 7.49
CA LEU A 220 -17.16 -9.79 8.92
C LEU A 220 -17.31 -11.13 9.65
N ASP A 221 -18.33 -11.91 9.29
CA ASP A 221 -18.53 -13.26 9.84
C ASP A 221 -17.39 -14.21 9.42
N ALA A 222 -17.00 -14.14 8.15
CA ALA A 222 -15.86 -14.88 7.62
C ALA A 222 -14.54 -14.51 8.33
N LEU A 223 -14.33 -13.22 8.61
CA LEU A 223 -13.14 -12.74 9.35
C LEU A 223 -13.14 -13.27 10.79
N ARG A 224 -14.28 -13.26 11.48
CA ARG A 224 -14.41 -13.84 12.83
C ARG A 224 -14.05 -15.33 12.85
N SER A 225 -14.45 -16.05 11.80
CA SER A 225 -14.17 -17.48 11.64
C SER A 225 -12.69 -17.80 11.35
N ALA A 226 -11.87 -16.81 10.96
CA ALA A 226 -10.44 -17.02 10.76
C ALA A 226 -9.69 -17.09 12.11
N PRO A 227 -8.75 -18.04 12.27
CA PRO A 227 -7.90 -18.10 13.46
C PRO A 227 -6.89 -16.94 13.43
N ALA A 228 -7.09 -15.94 14.28
CA ALA A 228 -6.36 -14.67 14.25
C ALA A 228 -5.97 -14.21 15.66
N ALA A 229 -4.80 -13.57 15.79
CA ALA A 229 -4.40 -12.88 17.02
C ALA A 229 -4.93 -11.44 17.09
N VAL A 230 -5.13 -10.81 15.93
CA VAL A 230 -5.77 -9.49 15.76
C VAL A 230 -6.66 -9.56 14.53
N ARG A 231 -7.89 -9.06 14.66
CA ARG A 231 -8.85 -8.89 13.58
C ARG A 231 -9.08 -7.41 13.33
N PHE A 232 -8.99 -6.99 12.07
CA PHE A 232 -9.31 -5.61 11.70
C PHE A 232 -10.23 -5.54 10.49
N VAL A 233 -11.08 -4.51 10.45
CA VAL A 233 -11.88 -4.17 9.29
C VAL A 233 -11.33 -2.91 8.65
N SER A 234 -11.20 -2.92 7.33
CA SER A 234 -10.95 -1.70 6.56
C SER A 234 -12.23 -1.33 5.84
N PHE A 235 -12.89 -0.28 6.31
CA PHE A 235 -13.99 0.37 5.64
C PHE A 235 -13.45 1.21 4.47
N GLU A 236 -12.86 0.54 3.47
CA GLU A 236 -12.19 1.14 2.33
C GLU A 236 -12.38 0.36 1.00
N PRO A 237 -12.72 1.05 -0.10
CA PRO A 237 -13.28 2.41 -0.09
C PRO A 237 -14.67 2.41 0.57
N LEU A 238 -14.94 3.32 1.51
CA LEU A 238 -16.29 3.47 2.06
C LEU A 238 -17.18 4.17 1.03
N ILE A 239 -18.11 3.41 0.45
CA ILE A 239 -18.95 3.85 -0.67
C ILE A 239 -20.45 3.71 -0.39
N GLY A 240 -20.79 3.31 0.84
CA GLY A 240 -22.15 3.22 1.35
C GLY A 240 -22.15 3.16 2.88
N SER A 241 -23.32 3.34 3.48
CA SER A 241 -23.49 3.22 4.93
C SER A 241 -23.18 1.80 5.40
N VAL A 242 -22.58 1.70 6.58
CA VAL A 242 -22.28 0.42 7.26
C VAL A 242 -22.87 0.39 8.67
N LYS A 243 -23.89 1.22 8.96
CA LYS A 243 -24.50 1.38 10.29
C LYS A 243 -24.98 0.09 10.97
N ALA A 244 -25.24 -0.96 10.20
CA ALA A 244 -25.71 -2.25 10.68
C ALA A 244 -24.58 -3.28 10.79
N ALA A 245 -23.32 -2.89 10.61
CA ALA A 245 -22.18 -3.76 10.79
C ALA A 245 -22.10 -4.23 12.26
N ASN A 246 -21.74 -5.51 12.43
CA ASN A 246 -21.43 -6.08 13.73
C ASN A 246 -19.91 -6.15 13.92
N LEU A 247 -19.38 -5.32 14.82
CA LEU A 247 -17.95 -5.26 15.15
C LEU A 247 -17.56 -6.12 16.35
N ALA A 248 -18.44 -6.99 16.84
CA ALA A 248 -18.05 -7.98 17.85
C ALA A 248 -16.84 -8.79 17.35
N ASP A 249 -15.87 -8.99 18.25
CA ASP A 249 -14.57 -9.64 18.02
C ASP A 249 -13.71 -9.00 16.91
N ILE A 250 -13.89 -7.70 16.66
CA ILE A 250 -13.03 -6.90 15.79
C ILE A 250 -12.23 -5.89 16.63
N ASP A 251 -10.90 -6.03 16.61
CA ASP A 251 -9.99 -5.20 17.42
C ASP A 251 -9.81 -3.79 16.83
N TRP A 252 -9.89 -3.64 15.50
CA TRP A 252 -9.54 -2.37 14.83
C TRP A 252 -10.38 -2.08 13.60
N ALA A 253 -10.83 -0.83 13.47
CA ALA A 253 -11.57 -0.33 12.32
C ALA A 253 -10.83 0.84 11.67
N ILE A 254 -10.46 0.67 10.40
CA ILE A 254 -9.87 1.70 9.55
C ILE A 254 -10.95 2.28 8.64
N VAL A 255 -11.11 3.59 8.61
CA VAL A 255 -12.08 4.27 7.73
C VAL A 255 -11.38 5.13 6.70
N GLY A 256 -11.74 4.97 5.42
CA GLY A 256 -11.17 5.77 4.35
C GLY A 256 -11.98 5.82 3.05
N GLY A 257 -11.97 7.01 2.43
CA GLY A 257 -12.60 7.23 1.14
C GLY A 257 -11.80 6.68 -0.05
N GLU A 258 -12.48 6.57 -1.19
CA GLU A 258 -11.88 6.11 -2.44
C GLU A 258 -10.79 7.08 -2.94
N SER A 259 -9.74 6.55 -3.56
CA SER A 259 -8.60 7.35 -4.03
C SER A 259 -8.51 7.40 -5.55
N GLY A 260 -8.16 8.56 -6.11
CA GLY A 260 -7.85 8.73 -7.53
C GLY A 260 -8.93 9.46 -8.34
N PRO A 261 -8.71 9.64 -9.66
CA PRO A 261 -9.40 10.62 -10.53
C PRO A 261 -10.93 10.51 -10.58
N ALA A 262 -11.47 9.34 -10.25
CA ALA A 262 -12.90 9.02 -10.27
C ALA A 262 -13.37 8.51 -8.90
N ALA A 263 -12.72 8.97 -7.82
CA ALA A 263 -13.08 8.61 -6.46
C ALA A 263 -14.54 8.99 -6.18
N ARG A 264 -15.30 8.01 -5.69
CA ARG A 264 -16.63 8.24 -5.14
C ARG A 264 -16.53 9.01 -3.83
N GLU A 265 -17.50 9.90 -3.64
CA GLU A 265 -17.64 10.67 -2.40
C GLU A 265 -18.00 9.75 -1.23
N MET A 266 -17.32 9.96 -0.10
CA MET A 266 -17.64 9.34 1.17
C MET A 266 -18.39 10.36 2.02
N LYS A 267 -19.61 10.02 2.47
CA LYS A 267 -20.40 10.92 3.32
C LYS A 267 -19.87 10.92 4.75
N SER A 268 -19.87 12.08 5.40
CA SER A 268 -19.48 12.21 6.81
C SER A 268 -20.36 11.39 7.74
N GLU A 269 -21.66 11.32 7.45
CA GLU A 269 -22.63 10.52 8.21
C GLU A 269 -22.18 9.05 8.36
N TRP A 270 -21.57 8.47 7.32
CA TRP A 270 -21.11 7.08 7.37
C TRP A 270 -19.88 6.91 8.27
N VAL A 271 -19.04 7.94 8.37
CA VAL A 271 -17.88 7.93 9.29
C VAL A 271 -18.36 8.03 10.73
N ASP A 272 -19.34 8.90 10.99
CA ASP A 272 -19.95 9.07 12.32
C ASP A 272 -20.64 7.78 12.79
N GLU A 273 -21.36 7.10 11.89
CA GLU A 273 -21.94 5.77 12.14
C GLU A 273 -20.87 4.78 12.61
N ILE A 274 -19.71 4.74 11.95
CA ILE A 274 -18.61 3.83 12.30
C ILE A 274 -17.99 4.21 13.64
N GLN A 275 -17.79 5.50 13.92
CA GLN A 275 -17.25 5.94 15.20
C GLN A 275 -18.14 5.50 16.38
N VAL A 276 -19.46 5.70 16.26
CA VAL A 276 -20.43 5.26 17.29
C VAL A 276 -20.42 3.74 17.45
N MET A 277 -20.29 2.98 16.37
CA MET A 277 -20.13 1.51 16.46
C MET A 277 -18.83 1.14 17.17
N CYS A 278 -17.71 1.80 16.86
CA CYS A 278 -16.43 1.50 17.49
C CYS A 278 -16.47 1.74 19.00
N GLU A 279 -17.10 2.83 19.45
CA GLU A 279 -17.32 3.10 20.88
C GLU A 279 -18.17 2.02 21.55
N ARG A 280 -19.22 1.53 20.85
CA ARG A 280 -20.12 0.49 21.38
C ARG A 280 -19.44 -0.87 21.52
N TYR A 281 -18.61 -1.25 20.55
CA TYR A 281 -17.96 -2.58 20.48
C TYR A 281 -16.55 -2.58 21.06
N GLU A 282 -16.09 -1.45 21.61
CA GLU A 282 -14.71 -1.27 22.10
C GLU A 282 -13.65 -1.56 21.01
N THR A 283 -14.00 -1.30 19.75
CA THR A 283 -13.10 -1.43 18.59
C THR A 283 -12.25 -0.18 18.46
N VAL A 284 -10.94 -0.34 18.26
CA VAL A 284 -10.04 0.82 18.05
C VAL A 284 -10.40 1.51 16.73
N PHE A 285 -10.63 2.82 16.76
CA PHE A 285 -11.02 3.60 15.58
C PHE A 285 -9.83 4.35 14.98
N PHE A 286 -9.62 4.18 13.67
CA PHE A 286 -8.62 4.88 12.89
C PHE A 286 -9.26 5.58 11.69
N PHE A 287 -9.15 6.90 11.63
CA PHE A 287 -9.59 7.68 10.47
C PHE A 287 -8.41 8.00 9.56
N LYS A 288 -8.42 7.38 8.38
CA LYS A 288 -7.30 7.47 7.44
C LYS A 288 -7.37 8.74 6.60
N GLN A 289 -8.43 8.89 5.81
CA GLN A 289 -8.59 9.98 4.83
C GLN A 289 -10.03 10.06 4.29
N TRP A 290 -10.41 11.23 3.79
CA TRP A 290 -11.68 11.42 3.06
C TRP A 290 -11.67 10.89 1.61
N GLY A 291 -10.49 10.63 1.04
CA GLY A 291 -10.33 10.18 -0.35
C GLY A 291 -10.18 11.35 -1.35
N GLY A 292 -10.50 11.10 -2.62
CA GLY A 292 -10.43 12.08 -3.70
C GLY A 292 -9.13 12.06 -4.52
N ASN A 293 -8.97 13.08 -5.39
CA ASN A 293 -7.85 13.22 -6.32
C ASN A 293 -6.55 13.62 -5.63
N ASN A 294 -6.65 14.43 -4.57
CA ASN A 294 -5.51 14.89 -3.78
C ASN A 294 -5.74 14.57 -2.31
N LYS A 295 -5.22 13.42 -1.87
CA LYS A 295 -5.30 12.93 -0.49
C LYS A 295 -4.78 13.92 0.54
N LYS A 296 -3.74 14.69 0.17
CA LYS A 296 -3.14 15.69 1.06
C LYS A 296 -4.04 16.90 1.28
N ALA A 297 -4.94 17.19 0.33
CA ALA A 297 -5.84 18.32 0.40
C ALA A 297 -7.12 18.00 1.18
N THR A 298 -7.58 16.75 1.13
CA THR A 298 -8.80 16.32 1.84
C THR A 298 -8.54 15.95 3.29
N GLY A 299 -7.29 15.61 3.64
CA GLY A 299 -6.80 15.57 5.02
C GLY A 299 -7.30 14.39 5.85
N ARG A 300 -6.93 14.41 7.13
CA ARG A 300 -7.16 13.35 8.14
C ARG A 300 -7.98 13.82 9.34
N LEU A 301 -8.55 15.02 9.23
CA LEU A 301 -9.35 15.61 10.30
C LEU A 301 -10.78 15.11 10.18
N LEU A 302 -11.27 14.53 11.27
CA LEU A 302 -12.67 14.25 11.52
C LEU A 302 -13.09 15.11 12.71
N HIS A 303 -14.04 16.02 12.49
CA HIS A 303 -14.49 17.00 13.50
C HIS A 303 -13.33 17.79 14.15
N GLY A 304 -12.31 18.12 13.36
CA GLY A 304 -11.13 18.86 13.83
C GLY A 304 -10.11 18.02 14.62
N LYS A 305 -10.30 16.71 14.74
CA LYS A 305 -9.42 15.78 15.47
C LYS A 305 -8.81 14.72 14.54
N ILE A 306 -7.62 14.26 14.88
CA ILE A 306 -6.96 13.12 14.24
C ILE A 306 -7.22 11.85 15.07
N TYR A 307 -7.54 10.75 14.39
CA TYR A 307 -7.79 9.45 15.00
C TYR A 307 -6.78 8.44 14.44
N ASP A 308 -5.73 8.16 15.22
CA ASP A 308 -4.56 7.34 14.84
C ASP A 308 -4.42 6.05 15.68
N GLY A 309 -5.46 5.65 16.44
CA GLY A 309 -5.36 4.51 17.36
C GLY A 309 -5.00 3.19 16.66
N MET A 310 -4.18 2.37 17.34
CA MET A 310 -3.83 1.00 16.90
C MET A 310 -4.01 -0.02 18.05
N PRO A 311 -4.23 -1.32 17.74
CA PRO A 311 -4.39 -2.37 18.76
C PRO A 311 -3.24 -2.51 19.76
N ASP A 312 -2.00 -2.24 19.33
CA ASP A 312 -0.82 -2.35 20.20
C ASP A 312 -0.84 -1.34 21.37
N ASP A 313 -1.59 -0.24 21.25
CA ASP A 313 -1.71 0.78 22.30
C ASP A 313 -2.54 0.29 23.51
N PHE A 314 -3.29 -0.81 23.35
CA PHE A 314 -4.30 -1.26 24.32
C PHE A 314 -4.03 -2.64 24.94
N ARG A 315 -2.93 -3.30 24.55
CA ARG A 315 -2.56 -4.63 25.09
C ARG A 315 -1.52 -4.48 26.20
N ILE A 316 -2.00 -4.35 27.43
CA ILE A 316 -1.23 -4.46 28.69
C ILE A 316 -1.23 -5.91 29.16
#